data_AF-A0A0F9EN47-F1
#
_entry.id   AF-A0A0F9EN47-F1
#
_cell.length_a   1.000
_cell.length_b   1.000
_cell.length_c   1.000
_cell.angle_alpha   90.00
_cell.angle_beta   90.00
_cell.angle_gamma   90.00
#
_symmetry.space_group_name_H-M   'P 1'
#
loop_
_entity.id
_entity.type
_entity.pdbx_description
1 polymer ?
#
loop_
_entity_poly.entity_id
_entity_poly.type
_entity_poly.pdbx_seq_one_letter_code
_entity_poly.pdbx_strand_id
1 'polypeptide(L)'
;AGMPVVEGPRGGRYYYTAAGRGRPLGDAPSDWTPREGERVRLRMPGDERNGRLGRIQTIEEGTGFRKGKRWAMIEGVGWKGGVYLSTSDGQLVPAPYTAKEKRTMRARDILIAEFGETSRGRGATGATQVDIETNLEYDVYDTEAGPQLWVKREPSKDKPWLVTKESAVSLGAFMKALLEMPTDALQSMKAGARRIVFSPVGNPHDRKTSQMIGRKFTSAASLKGSNRIYVWPASKKFDADRLAQTLTHEVGHIVDHMRRNLGSQYLDGVRKFWGDLQENEGIQMPASIHEQEAVEAERGIPSDPNKWQDGWGRWKNVALGQSDPDAMHYWPSIMVEKPWRKLSSQAKHIIEESIKYAAPVSRYATTNKMEYYAEAYTWYQLGALPGDHIMHDHFDNLKRVKQWLQ
;
A
#
# COMPACT_ATOMS: atom_id res chain seq x y z
N ALA A 1 33.29 -18.96 -3.00
CA ALA A 1 32.19 -19.27 -3.93
C ALA A 1 31.02 -19.86 -3.14
N GLY A 2 29.78 -19.59 -3.53
CA GLY A 2 28.58 -20.06 -2.80
C GLY A 2 27.97 -19.04 -1.84
N MET A 3 27.57 -17.86 -2.35
CA MET A 3 26.59 -17.02 -1.62
C MET A 3 25.24 -17.74 -1.62
N PRO A 4 24.56 -17.91 -0.48
CA PRO A 4 23.27 -18.58 -0.43
C PRO A 4 22.17 -17.74 -1.11
N VAL A 5 21.32 -18.41 -1.89
CA VAL A 5 20.18 -17.83 -2.58
C VAL A 5 19.20 -17.23 -1.56
N VAL A 6 18.85 -15.95 -1.71
CA VAL A 6 17.84 -15.27 -0.90
C VAL A 6 16.56 -15.13 -1.74
N GLU A 7 15.62 -16.03 -1.53
CA GLU A 7 14.34 -16.06 -2.25
C GLU A 7 13.45 -14.84 -1.96
N GLY A 8 12.69 -14.47 -2.98
CA GLY A 8 11.97 -13.19 -3.10
C GLY A 8 10.54 -13.14 -2.54
N PRO A 9 9.76 -12.11 -2.91
CA PRO A 9 9.15 -11.27 -1.88
C PRO A 9 7.84 -11.75 -1.27
N ARG A 10 7.21 -12.79 -1.81
CA ARG A 10 5.97 -13.35 -1.26
C ARG A 10 6.02 -14.86 -1.34
N GLY A 11 6.62 -15.43 -0.32
CA GLY A 11 5.82 -15.86 0.82
C GLY A 11 6.31 -17.17 1.42
N GLY A 12 5.87 -17.45 2.64
CA GLY A 12 6.78 -18.12 3.55
C GLY A 12 7.20 -19.53 3.13
N ARG A 13 8.48 -19.92 3.18
CA ARG A 13 9.71 -19.20 3.57
C ARG A 13 9.55 -18.32 4.81
N TYR A 14 9.70 -17.01 4.59
CA TYR A 14 9.31 -15.94 5.52
C TYR A 14 8.31 -14.96 4.87
N TYR A 15 7.52 -14.22 5.66
CA TYR A 15 7.09 -12.88 5.22
C TYR A 15 8.31 -11.98 5.38
N TYR A 16 8.91 -11.52 4.28
CA TYR A 16 9.85 -10.41 4.34
C TYR A 16 9.06 -9.10 4.54
N THR A 17 8.71 -8.88 5.80
CA THR A 17 8.45 -7.54 6.31
C THR A 17 9.79 -6.85 6.49
N ALA A 18 9.84 -5.52 6.59
CA ALA A 18 11.09 -4.81 6.93
C ALA A 18 11.66 -5.16 8.33
N ALA A 19 11.02 -6.09 9.07
CA ALA A 19 11.46 -6.66 10.33
C ALA A 19 11.88 -8.15 10.23
N GLY A 20 11.68 -8.83 9.09
CA GLY A 20 12.17 -10.20 8.83
C GLY A 20 11.51 -11.34 9.62
N ARG A 21 10.19 -11.29 9.87
CA ARG A 21 9.53 -12.11 10.92
C ARG A 21 8.48 -13.15 10.52
N GLY A 22 8.13 -13.29 9.25
CA GLY A 22 6.96 -14.11 8.90
C GLY A 22 7.18 -15.61 8.78
N ARG A 23 6.07 -16.34 8.65
CA ARG A 23 6.00 -17.80 8.43
C ARG A 23 5.24 -18.15 7.13
N PRO A 24 5.34 -19.40 6.63
CA PRO A 24 4.41 -19.95 5.66
C PRO A 24 2.97 -19.89 6.17
N LEU A 25 2.00 -19.88 5.26
CA LEU A 25 0.65 -20.33 5.60
C LEU A 25 0.71 -21.82 5.95
N GLY A 26 -0.07 -22.24 6.95
CA GLY A 26 -0.19 -23.64 7.35
C GLY A 26 -0.76 -24.52 6.22
N ASP A 27 -0.76 -25.83 6.43
CA ASP A 27 -1.44 -26.77 5.52
C ASP A 27 -2.95 -26.48 5.45
N ALA A 28 -3.56 -26.83 4.31
CA ALA A 28 -5.01 -26.84 4.22
C ALA A 28 -5.61 -27.91 5.15
N PRO A 29 -6.86 -27.78 5.61
CA PRO A 29 -7.57 -28.84 6.31
C PRO A 29 -7.55 -30.14 5.49
N SER A 30 -7.30 -31.28 6.13
CA SER A 30 -7.14 -32.58 5.45
C SER A 30 -8.42 -33.07 4.75
N ASP A 31 -9.57 -32.49 5.10
CA ASP A 31 -10.90 -32.73 4.55
C ASP A 31 -11.32 -31.68 3.49
N TRP A 32 -10.51 -30.64 3.27
CA TRP A 32 -10.80 -29.60 2.28
C TRP A 32 -10.32 -29.99 0.89
N THR A 33 -11.20 -29.83 -0.10
CA THR A 33 -10.91 -30.03 -1.52
C THR A 33 -11.25 -28.75 -2.29
N PRO A 34 -10.31 -28.16 -3.04
CA PRO A 34 -10.53 -26.94 -3.82
C PRO A 34 -11.70 -27.05 -4.81
N ARG A 35 -12.48 -25.98 -4.98
CA ARG A 35 -13.63 -25.93 -5.90
C ARG A 35 -13.62 -24.70 -6.81
N GLU A 36 -14.23 -24.81 -7.99
CA GLU A 36 -14.44 -23.66 -8.87
C GLU A 36 -15.28 -22.56 -8.20
N GLY A 37 -14.94 -21.29 -8.46
CA GLY A 37 -15.51 -20.11 -7.81
C GLY A 37 -14.99 -19.82 -6.40
N GLU A 38 -14.31 -20.76 -5.75
CA GLU A 38 -13.83 -20.65 -4.37
C GLU A 38 -12.67 -19.64 -4.23
N ARG A 39 -12.63 -18.92 -3.11
CA ARG A 39 -11.51 -18.04 -2.77
C ARG A 39 -10.42 -18.85 -2.06
N VAL A 40 -9.18 -18.70 -2.53
CA VAL A 40 -8.01 -19.40 -1.99
C VAL A 40 -6.90 -18.41 -1.63
N ARG A 41 -6.03 -18.83 -0.71
CA ARG A 41 -4.71 -18.23 -0.51
C ARG A 41 -3.67 -19.14 -1.16
N LEU A 42 -2.69 -18.54 -1.81
CA LEU A 42 -1.62 -19.30 -2.45
C LEU A 42 -0.54 -19.69 -1.45
N ARG A 43 -0.05 -20.93 -1.54
CA ARG A 43 1.01 -21.51 -0.71
C ARG A 43 2.16 -22.00 -1.58
N MET A 44 3.07 -21.08 -1.90
CA MET A 44 4.24 -21.30 -2.74
C MET A 44 5.46 -20.66 -2.05
N PRO A 45 6.19 -21.41 -1.23
CA PRO A 45 7.39 -20.90 -0.57
C PRO A 45 8.34 -20.22 -1.58
N GLY A 46 8.68 -18.94 -1.35
CA GLY A 46 9.67 -18.18 -2.14
C GLY A 46 9.17 -17.32 -3.32
N ASP A 47 7.86 -17.29 -3.64
CA ASP A 47 7.38 -17.19 -5.05
C ASP A 47 7.03 -15.81 -5.68
N GLU A 48 6.88 -14.71 -4.93
CA GLU A 48 6.16 -13.47 -5.37
C GLU A 48 4.61 -13.61 -5.45
N ARG A 49 4.02 -14.74 -5.05
CA ARG A 49 2.55 -14.84 -4.92
C ARG A 49 2.01 -15.57 -3.68
N ASN A 50 2.82 -16.24 -2.86
CA ASN A 50 2.33 -16.88 -1.63
C ASN A 50 1.74 -15.88 -0.64
N GLY A 51 0.62 -16.23 -0.04
CA GLY A 51 -0.18 -15.35 0.82
C GLY A 51 -1.14 -14.44 0.04
N ARG A 52 -1.00 -14.33 -1.30
CA ARG A 52 -1.99 -13.63 -2.11
C ARG A 52 -3.31 -14.38 -2.10
N LEU A 53 -4.39 -13.60 -2.09
CA LEU A 53 -5.75 -14.08 -2.30
C LEU A 53 -5.97 -14.22 -3.80
N GLY A 54 -6.57 -15.32 -4.23
CA GLY A 54 -7.10 -15.49 -5.58
C GLY A 54 -8.47 -16.17 -5.56
N ARG A 55 -9.04 -16.37 -6.74
CA ARG A 55 -10.26 -17.17 -6.96
C ARG A 55 -9.95 -18.30 -7.94
N ILE A 56 -10.41 -19.50 -7.64
CA ILE A 56 -10.37 -20.61 -8.61
C ILE A 56 -11.38 -20.30 -9.72
N GLN A 57 -10.91 -20.19 -10.95
CA GLN A 57 -11.74 -19.96 -12.13
C GLN A 57 -12.19 -21.28 -12.76
N THR A 58 -11.25 -22.21 -12.96
CA THR A 58 -11.50 -23.57 -13.48
C THR A 58 -10.61 -24.59 -12.76
N ILE A 59 -11.02 -25.86 -12.74
CA ILE A 59 -10.19 -27.01 -12.31
C ILE A 59 -10.16 -28.06 -13.43
N GLU A 60 -8.98 -28.31 -13.99
CA GLU A 60 -8.75 -29.23 -15.10
C GLU A 60 -7.81 -30.39 -14.72
N GLU A 61 -7.87 -31.48 -15.49
CA GLU A 61 -6.86 -32.54 -15.40
C GLU A 61 -5.60 -32.14 -16.17
N GLY A 62 -4.44 -32.26 -15.53
CA GLY A 62 -3.19 -31.86 -16.13
C GLY A 62 -2.79 -32.72 -17.33
N THR A 63 -2.26 -32.08 -18.38
CA THR A 63 -1.71 -32.76 -19.57
C THR A 63 -0.17 -32.67 -19.59
N GLY A 64 0.49 -33.57 -20.33
CA GLY A 64 1.96 -33.59 -20.43
C GLY A 64 2.65 -33.75 -19.07
N PHE A 65 3.55 -32.82 -18.71
CA PHE A 65 4.26 -32.83 -17.42
C PHE A 65 3.34 -32.64 -16.19
N ARG A 66 2.08 -32.27 -16.41
CA ARG A 66 1.06 -32.09 -15.37
C ARG A 66 0.20 -33.33 -15.13
N LYS A 67 0.39 -34.39 -15.92
CA LYS A 67 -0.44 -35.61 -15.95
C LYS A 67 -0.52 -36.32 -14.59
N GLY A 68 -1.73 -36.75 -14.24
CA GLY A 68 -2.01 -37.44 -12.97
C GLY A 68 -2.32 -36.53 -11.78
N LYS A 69 -2.42 -35.21 -11.98
CA LYS A 69 -2.88 -34.24 -10.97
C LYS A 69 -3.97 -33.33 -11.55
N ARG A 70 -4.78 -32.75 -10.66
CA ARG A 70 -5.70 -31.66 -10.99
C ARG A 70 -5.04 -30.30 -10.78
N TRP A 71 -5.35 -29.37 -11.67
CA TRP A 71 -4.77 -28.03 -11.70
C TRP A 71 -5.90 -27.00 -11.72
N ALA A 72 -5.81 -26.02 -10.82
CA ALA A 72 -6.73 -24.90 -10.72
C ALA A 72 -6.14 -23.67 -11.41
N MET A 73 -6.89 -23.04 -12.29
CA MET A 73 -6.58 -21.69 -12.78
C MET A 73 -7.01 -20.67 -11.73
N ILE A 74 -6.07 -19.88 -11.21
CA ILE A 74 -6.32 -18.88 -10.17
C ILE A 74 -6.34 -17.47 -10.73
N GLU A 75 -7.51 -16.85 -10.75
CA GLU A 75 -7.71 -15.44 -11.10
C GLU A 75 -7.33 -14.51 -9.93
N GLY A 76 -6.97 -13.26 -10.25
CA GLY A 76 -6.61 -12.23 -9.27
C GLY A 76 -5.14 -12.27 -8.81
N VAL A 77 -4.34 -13.17 -9.36
CA VAL A 77 -2.93 -13.32 -9.02
C VAL A 77 -2.07 -13.47 -10.27
N GLY A 78 -0.98 -12.71 -10.39
CA GLY A 78 -0.09 -12.73 -11.57
C GLY A 78 -0.31 -11.55 -12.51
N TRP A 79 0.35 -11.55 -13.67
CA TRP A 79 0.43 -10.39 -14.57
C TRP A 79 -0.35 -10.53 -15.89
N LYS A 80 -0.83 -11.73 -16.23
CA LYS A 80 -1.65 -11.99 -17.43
C LYS A 80 -2.65 -13.12 -17.14
N GLY A 81 -3.86 -12.77 -16.69
CA GLY A 81 -5.01 -13.70 -16.66
C GLY A 81 -5.04 -14.79 -15.57
N GLY A 82 -4.02 -14.90 -14.71
CA GLY A 82 -4.04 -15.83 -13.56
C GLY A 82 -2.79 -16.69 -13.41
N VAL A 83 -2.88 -17.73 -12.58
CA VAL A 83 -1.82 -18.74 -12.37
C VAL A 83 -2.42 -20.13 -12.23
N TYR A 84 -1.89 -21.10 -12.97
CA TYR A 84 -2.22 -22.52 -12.81
C TYR A 84 -1.45 -23.14 -11.64
N LEU A 85 -2.16 -23.71 -10.67
CA LEU A 85 -1.57 -24.38 -9.50
C LEU A 85 -2.17 -25.76 -9.25
N SER A 86 -1.35 -26.66 -8.73
CA SER A 86 -1.75 -28.02 -8.41
C SER A 86 -2.68 -28.03 -7.20
N THR A 87 -3.86 -28.66 -7.32
CA THR A 87 -4.83 -28.73 -6.21
C THR A 87 -4.39 -29.70 -5.10
N SER A 88 -3.42 -30.58 -5.38
CA SER A 88 -2.97 -31.64 -4.47
C SER A 88 -1.62 -31.36 -3.79
N ASP A 89 -0.81 -30.45 -4.33
CA ASP A 89 0.57 -30.24 -3.85
C ASP A 89 0.67 -29.23 -2.69
N GLY A 90 -0.44 -29.07 -1.94
CA GLY A 90 -0.55 -28.12 -0.85
C GLY A 90 -0.38 -26.64 -1.27
N GLN A 91 -0.48 -26.34 -2.57
CA GLN A 91 -0.23 -25.01 -3.16
C GLN A 91 -1.39 -24.03 -2.98
N LEU A 92 -2.56 -24.55 -2.59
CA LEU A 92 -3.76 -23.78 -2.30
C LEU A 92 -4.16 -24.09 -0.86
N VAL A 93 -4.61 -23.07 -0.13
CA VAL A 93 -5.31 -23.22 1.13
C VAL A 93 -6.59 -22.38 1.07
N PRO A 94 -7.67 -22.75 1.79
CA PRO A 94 -8.91 -21.98 1.75
C PRO A 94 -8.63 -20.54 2.18
N ALA A 95 -9.18 -19.56 1.45
CA ALA A 95 -9.08 -18.18 1.89
C ALA A 95 -9.87 -18.00 3.19
N PRO A 96 -9.33 -17.30 4.19
CA PRO A 96 -10.04 -17.09 5.44
C PRO A 96 -11.26 -16.21 5.21
N TYR A 97 -12.43 -16.85 5.11
CA TYR A 97 -13.78 -16.37 5.38
C TYR A 97 -14.30 -15.20 4.50
N THR A 98 -15.53 -15.32 4.03
CA THR A 98 -16.33 -14.21 3.46
C THR A 98 -16.67 -13.16 4.52
N ALA A 99 -17.05 -11.94 4.10
CA ALA A 99 -17.53 -10.91 5.01
C ALA A 99 -18.75 -11.39 5.86
N LYS A 100 -19.53 -12.35 5.35
CA LYS A 100 -20.64 -13.00 6.08
C LYS A 100 -20.13 -13.91 7.19
N GLU A 101 -19.12 -14.72 6.93
CA GLU A 101 -18.52 -15.64 7.91
C GLU A 101 -17.65 -14.91 8.95
N LYS A 102 -16.94 -13.84 8.55
CA LYS A 102 -16.17 -13.01 9.49
C LYS A 102 -17.06 -12.25 10.50
N ARG A 103 -18.32 -11.96 10.17
CA ARG A 103 -19.30 -11.36 11.12
C ARG A 103 -19.63 -12.27 12.31
N THR A 104 -19.37 -13.58 12.21
CA THR A 104 -19.56 -14.57 13.29
C THR A 104 -18.26 -14.95 14.02
N MET A 105 -17.10 -14.44 13.60
CA MET A 105 -15.80 -14.73 14.23
C MET A 105 -15.50 -13.83 15.43
N ARG A 106 -14.62 -14.29 16.34
CA ARG A 106 -14.11 -13.44 17.43
C ARG A 106 -12.98 -12.55 16.90
N ALA A 107 -12.81 -11.37 17.50
CA ALA A 107 -11.74 -10.43 17.13
C ALA A 107 -10.34 -11.06 17.15
N ARG A 108 -10.08 -11.97 18.10
CA ARG A 108 -8.84 -12.77 18.18
C ARG A 108 -8.60 -13.60 16.92
N ASP A 109 -9.63 -14.22 16.38
CA ASP A 109 -9.52 -15.17 15.27
C ASP A 109 -9.24 -14.42 13.96
N ILE A 110 -9.83 -13.22 13.81
CA ILE A 110 -9.53 -12.31 12.69
C ILE A 110 -8.10 -11.73 12.82
N LEU A 111 -7.64 -11.41 14.05
CA LEU A 111 -6.25 -10.99 14.29
C LEU A 111 -5.26 -12.07 13.88
N ILE A 112 -5.49 -13.32 14.31
CA ILE A 112 -4.61 -14.45 13.96
C ILE A 112 -4.66 -14.71 12.44
N ALA A 113 -5.83 -14.68 11.82
CA ALA A 113 -5.96 -14.91 10.38
C ALA A 113 -5.29 -13.82 9.51
N GLU A 114 -5.26 -12.57 9.96
CA GLU A 114 -4.66 -11.47 9.19
C GLU A 114 -3.21 -11.13 9.59
N PHE A 115 -2.82 -11.30 10.85
CA PHE A 115 -1.51 -10.90 11.37
C PHE A 115 -0.64 -12.06 11.89
N GLY A 116 -1.17 -13.29 11.96
CA GLY A 116 -0.48 -14.48 12.47
C GLY A 116 -0.50 -14.56 14.01
N GLU A 117 0.33 -15.44 14.57
CA GLU A 117 0.45 -15.55 16.02
C GLU A 117 0.99 -14.24 16.63
N THR A 118 0.36 -13.78 17.71
CA THR A 118 0.85 -12.63 18.49
C THR A 118 1.67 -13.13 19.68
N SER A 119 2.96 -12.79 19.72
CA SER A 119 3.81 -13.07 20.88
C SER A 119 4.13 -11.80 21.65
N ARG A 120 4.09 -11.89 22.98
CA ARG A 120 4.67 -10.85 23.86
C ARG A 120 6.19 -11.09 23.85
N GLY A 121 6.96 -10.06 23.50
CA GLY A 121 8.37 -10.21 23.09
C GLY A 121 9.22 -11.13 23.99
N ARG A 122 10.00 -12.03 23.38
CA ARG A 122 10.89 -12.98 24.09
C ARG A 122 12.08 -12.24 24.73
N GLY A 123 11.92 -11.76 25.96
CA GLY A 123 13.04 -11.20 26.73
C GLY A 123 12.69 -10.66 28.11
N ALA A 124 12.72 -11.54 29.13
CA ALA A 124 12.79 -11.30 30.59
C ALA A 124 11.74 -10.40 31.30
N THR A 125 11.17 -9.40 30.64
CA THR A 125 9.99 -8.65 31.08
C THR A 125 9.04 -8.51 29.89
N GLY A 126 7.74 -8.73 30.09
CA GLY A 126 6.76 -8.60 29.00
C GLY A 126 6.82 -7.17 28.46
N ALA A 127 7.36 -6.99 27.26
CA ALA A 127 7.90 -5.71 26.81
C ALA A 127 6.83 -4.62 26.68
N THR A 128 6.65 -3.85 27.74
CA THR A 128 5.83 -2.65 27.71
C THR A 128 6.66 -1.49 27.20
N GLN A 129 6.03 -0.60 26.44
CA GLN A 129 6.70 0.59 25.89
C GLN A 129 5.82 1.81 26.09
N VAL A 130 6.46 2.92 26.49
CA VAL A 130 5.81 4.23 26.51
C VAL A 130 5.82 4.79 25.09
N ASP A 131 4.64 5.10 24.58
CA ASP A 131 4.51 5.80 23.31
C ASP A 131 4.70 7.31 23.51
N ILE A 132 5.46 7.95 22.61
CA ILE A 132 5.79 9.37 22.67
C ILE A 132 4.64 10.30 22.23
N GLU A 133 3.68 9.81 21.44
CA GLU A 133 2.57 10.63 20.94
C GLU A 133 1.47 10.77 22.01
N THR A 134 1.18 9.68 22.72
CA THR A 134 0.14 9.62 23.75
C THR A 134 0.67 9.72 25.18
N ASN A 135 1.98 9.55 25.39
CA ASN A 135 2.65 9.45 26.69
C ASN A 135 2.03 8.36 27.60
N LEU A 136 1.64 7.23 26.99
CA LEU A 136 1.02 6.08 27.66
C LEU A 136 1.86 4.82 27.49
N GLU A 137 1.90 3.98 28.53
CA GLU A 137 2.47 2.63 28.47
C GLU A 137 1.51 1.65 27.77
N TYR A 138 2.00 0.90 26.77
CA TYR A 138 1.27 -0.13 26.03
C TYR A 138 1.92 -1.50 26.21
N ASP A 139 1.09 -2.55 26.17
CA ASP A 139 1.54 -3.90 25.89
C ASP A 139 1.85 -4.04 24.40
N VAL A 140 3.08 -4.46 24.09
CA VAL A 140 3.54 -4.65 22.72
C VAL A 140 3.46 -6.13 22.34
N TYR A 141 2.70 -6.40 21.29
CA TYR A 141 2.57 -7.72 20.67
C TYR A 141 3.29 -7.70 19.32
N ASP A 142 4.30 -8.55 19.19
CA ASP A 142 4.94 -8.81 17.90
C ASP A 142 4.02 -9.72 17.06
N THR A 143 3.77 -9.32 15.81
CA THR A 143 3.01 -10.13 14.83
C THR A 143 3.95 -10.79 13.82
N GLU A 144 3.53 -11.91 13.26
CA GLU A 144 4.26 -12.57 12.18
C GLU A 144 4.15 -11.78 10.85
N ALA A 145 3.02 -11.11 10.62
CA ALA A 145 2.77 -10.33 9.42
C ALA A 145 3.46 -8.96 9.39
N GLY A 146 4.19 -8.55 10.43
CA GLY A 146 5.07 -7.37 10.40
C GLY A 146 4.85 -6.34 11.51
N PRO A 147 3.74 -5.58 11.50
CA PRO A 147 3.53 -4.48 12.43
C PRO A 147 3.34 -4.99 13.86
N GLN A 148 3.99 -4.33 14.82
CA GLN A 148 3.70 -4.55 16.23
C GLN A 148 2.31 -3.99 16.56
N LEU A 149 1.49 -4.75 17.29
CA LEU A 149 0.22 -4.25 17.82
C LEU A 149 0.45 -3.70 19.22
N TRP A 150 0.13 -2.43 19.42
CA TRP A 150 0.31 -1.73 20.69
C TRP A 150 -1.08 -1.53 21.32
N VAL A 151 -1.38 -2.34 22.34
CA VAL A 151 -2.66 -2.32 23.05
C VAL A 151 -2.45 -1.73 24.44
N LYS A 152 -3.33 -0.84 24.89
CA LYS A 152 -3.15 -0.18 26.19
C LYS A 152 -3.12 -1.22 27.31
N ARG A 153 -2.03 -1.26 28.08
CA ARG A 153 -1.88 -2.11 29.27
C ARG A 153 -2.84 -1.66 30.37
N GLU A 154 -3.47 -2.60 31.06
CA GLU A 154 -4.19 -2.31 32.30
C GLU A 154 -3.18 -2.08 33.45
N PRO A 155 -3.19 -0.91 34.13
CA PRO A 155 -2.28 -0.64 35.24
C PRO A 155 -2.74 -1.42 36.46
N SER A 156 -1.78 -1.99 37.18
CA SER A 156 -2.03 -2.85 38.35
C SER A 156 -2.45 -2.09 39.62
N LYS A 157 -2.48 -0.75 39.60
CA LYS A 157 -3.09 0.15 40.61
C LYS A 157 -3.16 1.60 40.11
N ASP A 158 -4.08 2.37 40.69
CA ASP A 158 -4.16 3.84 40.75
C ASP A 158 -4.29 4.67 39.45
N LYS A 159 -5.48 4.64 38.84
CA LYS A 159 -6.43 5.78 38.81
C LYS A 159 -7.70 5.40 38.03
N PRO A 160 -8.94 5.77 38.46
CA PRO A 160 -10.17 5.13 37.99
C PRO A 160 -10.64 5.44 36.55
N TRP A 161 -9.82 6.05 35.68
CA TRP A 161 -10.28 6.55 34.37
C TRP A 161 -9.35 6.37 33.16
N LEU A 162 -8.18 5.71 33.27
CA LEU A 162 -7.26 5.55 32.11
C LEU A 162 -6.80 4.10 31.81
N VAL A 163 -7.69 3.14 32.06
CA VAL A 163 -8.01 2.12 31.03
C VAL A 163 -9.40 2.44 30.55
N THR A 164 -9.52 3.17 29.45
CA THR A 164 -10.84 3.35 28.86
C THR A 164 -11.18 2.09 28.06
N LYS A 165 -12.45 1.65 28.11
CA LYS A 165 -13.01 0.66 27.16
C LYS A 165 -12.69 1.00 25.70
N GLU A 166 -12.35 2.25 25.43
CA GLU A 166 -12.14 2.83 24.12
C GLU A 166 -10.92 2.28 23.37
N SER A 167 -9.84 1.81 24.02
CA SER A 167 -8.75 1.12 23.31
C SER A 167 -9.21 -0.22 22.73
N ALA A 168 -9.95 -1.01 23.52
CA ALA A 168 -10.57 -2.25 23.07
C ALA A 168 -11.66 -2.00 22.01
N VAL A 169 -12.35 -0.86 22.07
CA VAL A 169 -13.31 -0.45 21.03
C VAL A 169 -12.59 0.01 19.76
N SER A 170 -11.47 0.75 19.84
CA SER A 170 -10.63 1.11 18.68
C SER A 170 -10.10 -0.14 17.98
N LEU A 171 -9.65 -1.14 18.75
CA LEU A 171 -9.30 -2.46 18.23
C LEU A 171 -10.51 -3.14 17.58
N GLY A 172 -11.67 -3.19 18.24
CA GLY A 172 -12.90 -3.78 17.69
C GLY A 172 -13.41 -3.10 16.41
N ALA A 173 -13.25 -1.78 16.29
CA ALA A 173 -13.56 -1.02 15.07
C ALA A 173 -12.56 -1.34 13.95
N PHE A 174 -11.26 -1.33 14.25
CA PHE A 174 -10.20 -1.75 13.33
C PHE A 174 -10.43 -3.17 12.79
N MET A 175 -10.78 -4.14 13.66
CA MET A 175 -11.07 -5.51 13.24
C MET A 175 -12.24 -5.63 12.27
N LYS A 176 -13.23 -4.72 12.34
CA LYS A 176 -14.32 -4.63 11.35
C LYS A 176 -13.85 -3.96 10.06
N ALA A 177 -13.04 -2.90 10.15
CA ALA A 177 -12.50 -2.23 8.97
C ALA A 177 -11.56 -3.12 8.14
N LEU A 178 -10.78 -3.99 8.77
CA LEU A 178 -9.94 -4.98 8.08
C LEU A 178 -10.70 -5.88 7.09
N LEU A 179 -12.02 -6.03 7.27
CA LEU A 179 -12.90 -6.83 6.40
C LEU A 179 -13.13 -6.15 5.05
N GLU A 180 -13.22 -4.81 5.08
CA GLU A 180 -13.65 -3.95 3.98
C GLU A 180 -12.44 -3.23 3.33
N MET A 181 -11.23 -3.37 3.90
CA MET A 181 -9.99 -2.85 3.30
C MET A 181 -9.66 -3.60 2.00
N PRO A 182 -9.33 -2.89 0.90
CA PRO A 182 -8.76 -3.49 -0.30
C PRO A 182 -7.55 -4.36 0.00
N THR A 183 -7.44 -5.50 -0.71
CA THR A 183 -6.45 -6.53 -0.38
C THR A 183 -5.01 -6.01 -0.52
N ASP A 184 -4.68 -5.27 -1.57
CA ASP A 184 -3.33 -4.73 -1.77
C ASP A 184 -2.99 -3.57 -0.81
N ALA A 185 -3.97 -2.78 -0.39
CA ALA A 185 -3.82 -1.81 0.71
C ALA A 185 -3.51 -2.52 2.04
N LEU A 186 -4.22 -3.60 2.36
CA LEU A 186 -3.93 -4.39 3.55
C LEU A 186 -2.54 -5.05 3.50
N GLN A 187 -2.06 -5.48 2.32
CA GLN A 187 -0.68 -5.97 2.17
C GLN A 187 0.36 -4.85 2.33
N SER A 188 0.08 -3.67 1.77
CA SER A 188 0.95 -2.50 1.89
C SER A 188 1.04 -2.00 3.34
N MET A 189 -0.06 -2.07 4.11
CA MET A 189 -0.06 -1.85 5.55
C MET A 189 0.86 -2.82 6.28
N LYS A 190 0.74 -4.13 6.03
CA LYS A 190 1.55 -5.17 6.67
C LYS A 190 3.05 -5.05 6.33
N ALA A 191 3.37 -4.66 5.10
CA ALA A 191 4.74 -4.49 4.63
C ALA A 191 5.44 -3.22 5.17
N GLY A 192 4.72 -2.09 5.24
CA GLY A 192 5.31 -0.79 5.53
C GLY A 192 5.03 -0.22 6.93
N ALA A 193 3.95 -0.61 7.61
CA ALA A 193 3.72 -0.20 8.99
C ALA A 193 4.63 -0.99 9.95
N ARG A 194 5.34 -0.28 10.83
CA ARG A 194 6.10 -0.91 11.94
C ARG A 194 5.24 -1.13 13.17
N ARG A 195 4.24 -0.26 13.40
CA ARG A 195 3.40 -0.27 14.61
C ARG A 195 1.97 0.15 14.26
N ILE A 196 1.00 -0.54 14.86
CA ILE A 196 -0.41 -0.14 14.89
C ILE A 196 -0.79 0.09 16.35
N VAL A 197 -1.13 1.32 16.71
CA VAL A 197 -1.36 1.77 18.08
C VAL A 197 -2.85 1.99 18.32
N PHE A 198 -3.43 1.18 19.21
CA PHE A 198 -4.84 1.27 19.60
C PHE A 198 -4.98 2.25 20.78
N SER A 199 -5.02 3.54 20.45
CA SER A 199 -5.04 4.59 21.45
C SER A 199 -6.36 4.59 22.24
N PRO A 200 -6.31 4.68 23.59
CA PRO A 200 -7.48 4.95 24.43
C PRO A 200 -7.87 6.43 24.47
N VAL A 201 -7.00 7.33 23.99
CA VAL A 201 -7.20 8.79 23.98
C VAL A 201 -7.35 9.31 22.55
N GLY A 202 -8.10 10.40 22.36
CA GLY A 202 -8.25 11.06 21.05
C GLY A 202 -6.92 11.62 20.53
N ASN A 203 -6.83 11.81 19.20
CA ASN A 203 -5.66 12.40 18.54
C ASN A 203 -5.32 13.77 19.21
N PRO A 204 -4.13 13.95 19.81
CA PRO A 204 -3.82 15.17 20.56
C PRO A 204 -3.79 16.43 19.69
N HIS A 205 -3.66 16.28 18.36
CA HIS A 205 -3.63 17.38 17.40
C HIS A 205 -5.01 17.76 16.84
N ASP A 206 -6.09 17.07 17.25
CA ASP A 206 -7.45 17.25 16.67
C ASP A 206 -8.13 18.59 17.03
N ARG A 207 -7.52 19.39 17.93
CA ARG A 207 -8.19 20.55 18.55
C ARG A 207 -8.18 21.87 17.76
N LYS A 208 -7.39 22.01 16.69
CA LYS A 208 -7.45 23.22 15.81
C LYS A 208 -7.25 22.92 14.31
N THR A 209 -6.27 22.11 13.93
CA THR A 209 -5.91 21.95 12.50
C THR A 209 -6.91 21.09 11.72
N SER A 210 -7.45 20.02 12.33
CA SER A 210 -8.48 19.15 11.73
C SER A 210 -9.81 19.85 11.37
N GLN A 211 -10.05 21.06 11.87
CA GLN A 211 -11.30 21.79 11.58
C GLN A 211 -11.27 22.56 10.27
N MET A 212 -10.08 22.97 9.79
CA MET A 212 -9.96 23.77 8.56
C MET A 212 -9.99 22.92 7.29
N ILE A 213 -9.63 21.63 7.39
CA ILE A 213 -9.47 20.77 6.21
C ILE A 213 -10.15 19.42 6.45
N GLY A 214 -11.32 19.23 5.85
CA GLY A 214 -11.99 17.93 5.75
C GLY A 214 -12.18 17.18 7.08
N ARG A 215 -13.26 17.48 7.81
CA ARG A 215 -13.72 16.90 9.10
C ARG A 215 -13.90 15.36 9.16
N LYS A 216 -13.38 14.61 8.17
CA LYS A 216 -13.75 13.23 7.84
C LYS A 216 -12.65 12.17 8.03
N PHE A 217 -11.36 12.50 8.09
CA PHE A 217 -10.27 11.51 8.06
C PHE A 217 -9.40 11.45 9.33
N THR A 218 -8.68 12.52 9.69
CA THR A 218 -7.58 12.53 10.70
C THR A 218 -7.94 12.19 12.15
N SER A 219 -9.23 12.10 12.50
CA SER A 219 -9.70 11.86 13.87
C SER A 219 -9.95 10.38 14.19
N ALA A 220 -10.17 9.52 13.19
CA ALA A 220 -10.48 8.10 13.38
C ALA A 220 -9.23 7.19 13.29
N ALA A 221 -8.37 7.46 12.32
CA ALA A 221 -7.01 6.92 12.24
C ALA A 221 -6.05 8.02 11.77
N SER A 222 -4.74 7.84 11.95
CA SER A 222 -3.70 8.69 11.33
C SER A 222 -2.33 8.04 11.35
N LEU A 223 -1.52 8.26 10.31
CA LEU A 223 -0.10 7.95 10.28
C LEU A 223 0.72 9.02 11.04
N LYS A 224 1.73 8.58 11.82
CA LYS A 224 2.68 9.47 12.50
C LYS A 224 4.12 9.06 12.24
N GLY A 225 4.94 10.01 11.77
CA GLY A 225 6.18 9.67 11.10
C GLY A 225 5.89 8.88 9.82
N SER A 226 6.74 7.93 9.46
CA SER A 226 6.62 7.18 8.20
C SER A 226 5.91 5.83 8.28
N ASN A 227 5.64 5.30 9.48
CA ASN A 227 5.26 3.88 9.65
C ASN A 227 4.50 3.52 10.95
N ARG A 228 3.94 4.50 11.69
CA ARG A 228 3.13 4.24 12.89
C ARG A 228 1.69 4.66 12.63
N ILE A 229 0.79 3.70 12.48
CA ILE A 229 -0.64 3.96 12.33
C ILE A 229 -1.26 4.02 13.73
N TYR A 230 -1.99 5.09 14.02
CA TYR A 230 -2.83 5.19 15.21
C TYR A 230 -4.27 4.91 14.82
N VAL A 231 -4.96 4.11 15.62
CA VAL A 231 -6.41 3.96 15.59
C VAL A 231 -6.96 4.62 16.85
N TRP A 232 -7.72 5.68 16.66
CA TRP A 232 -8.18 6.57 17.73
C TRP A 232 -9.59 6.18 18.20
N PRO A 233 -10.02 6.57 19.43
CA PRO A 233 -11.37 6.31 19.94
C PRO A 233 -12.52 6.80 19.06
N ALA A 234 -12.30 7.78 18.18
CA ALA A 234 -13.34 8.26 17.26
C ALA A 234 -13.68 7.24 16.16
N SER A 235 -12.81 6.28 15.87
CA SER A 235 -13.06 5.14 14.97
C SER A 235 -14.37 4.40 15.31
N LYS A 236 -14.78 4.37 16.59
CA LYS A 236 -16.05 3.78 17.05
C LYS A 236 -17.31 4.43 16.49
N LYS A 237 -17.20 5.66 15.97
CA LYS A 237 -18.30 6.43 15.37
C LYS A 237 -18.39 6.26 13.86
N PHE A 238 -17.48 5.50 13.27
CA PHE A 238 -17.42 5.21 11.85
C PHE A 238 -17.96 3.80 11.61
N ASP A 239 -18.67 3.61 10.51
CA ASP A 239 -18.91 2.28 9.95
C ASP A 239 -17.58 1.63 9.47
N ALA A 240 -17.63 0.33 9.18
CA ALA A 240 -16.45 -0.45 8.82
C ALA A 240 -15.80 0.05 7.53
N ASP A 241 -16.61 0.26 6.49
CA ASP A 241 -16.22 0.71 5.14
C ASP A 241 -15.48 2.05 5.20
N ARG A 242 -16.02 3.02 5.94
CA ARG A 242 -15.42 4.36 6.06
C ARG A 242 -14.15 4.37 6.88
N LEU A 243 -14.06 3.53 7.92
CA LEU A 243 -12.80 3.34 8.65
C LEU A 243 -11.77 2.61 7.79
N ALA A 244 -12.19 1.65 6.96
CA ALA A 244 -11.33 0.96 6.00
C ALA A 244 -10.79 1.91 4.92
N GLN A 245 -11.63 2.82 4.42
CA GLN A 245 -11.22 3.91 3.52
C GLN A 245 -10.19 4.83 4.19
N THR A 246 -10.41 5.21 5.45
CA THR A 246 -9.46 6.03 6.22
C THR A 246 -8.13 5.30 6.41
N LEU A 247 -8.13 4.02 6.78
CA LEU A 247 -6.91 3.21 6.89
C LEU A 247 -6.20 3.05 5.54
N THR A 248 -6.94 2.94 4.44
CA THR A 248 -6.39 2.88 3.07
C THR A 248 -5.69 4.19 2.69
N HIS A 249 -6.21 5.34 3.11
CA HIS A 249 -5.55 6.65 2.98
C HIS A 249 -4.23 6.70 3.76
N GLU A 250 -4.23 6.29 5.03
CA GLU A 250 -3.00 6.23 5.83
C GLU A 250 -1.94 5.28 5.24
N VAL A 251 -2.38 4.18 4.60
CA VAL A 251 -1.50 3.29 3.83
C VAL A 251 -0.96 3.99 2.58
N GLY A 252 -1.73 4.86 1.93
CA GLY A 252 -1.26 5.68 0.81
C GLY A 252 -0.03 6.51 1.17
N HIS A 253 0.00 7.12 2.36
CA HIS A 253 1.20 7.80 2.87
C HIS A 253 2.39 6.84 3.10
N ILE A 254 2.15 5.64 3.64
CA ILE A 254 3.18 4.59 3.78
C ILE A 254 3.74 4.21 2.40
N VAL A 255 2.88 4.05 1.39
CA VAL A 255 3.29 3.72 0.02
C VAL A 255 4.10 4.86 -0.62
N ASP A 256 3.78 6.14 -0.38
CA ASP A 256 4.66 7.25 -0.80
C ASP A 256 6.03 7.18 -0.12
N HIS A 257 6.09 6.90 1.19
CA HIS A 257 7.36 6.72 1.89
C HIS A 257 8.19 5.56 1.32
N MET A 258 7.57 4.41 1.03
CA MET A 258 8.25 3.28 0.38
C MET A 258 8.72 3.62 -1.03
N ARG A 259 7.91 4.37 -1.80
CA ARG A 259 8.24 4.85 -3.15
C ARG A 259 9.42 5.83 -3.16
N ARG A 260 9.56 6.71 -2.15
CA ARG A 260 10.72 7.61 -2.07
C ARG A 260 12.06 6.85 -2.03
N ASN A 261 12.12 5.74 -1.30
CA ASN A 261 13.29 4.86 -1.26
C ASN A 261 13.49 4.08 -2.58
N LEU A 262 12.39 3.74 -3.27
CA LEU A 262 12.45 3.11 -4.59
C LEU A 262 13.01 4.06 -5.66
N GLY A 263 12.74 5.37 -5.53
CA GLY A 263 13.22 6.39 -6.47
C GLY A 263 14.75 6.52 -6.49
N SER A 264 15.43 6.44 -5.35
CA SER A 264 16.91 6.45 -5.35
C SER A 264 17.49 5.18 -5.98
N GLN A 265 16.92 4.01 -5.67
CA GLN A 265 17.33 2.74 -6.27
C GLN A 265 17.11 2.73 -7.79
N TYR A 266 16.00 3.30 -8.27
CA TYR A 266 15.72 3.48 -9.70
C TYR A 266 16.80 4.29 -10.40
N LEU A 267 17.17 5.46 -9.86
CA LEU A 267 18.19 6.32 -10.45
C LEU A 267 19.59 5.67 -10.48
N ASP A 268 19.95 4.90 -9.45
CA ASP A 268 21.20 4.13 -9.44
C ASP A 268 21.17 3.00 -10.49
N GLY A 269 20.04 2.32 -10.65
CA GLY A 269 19.82 1.32 -11.70
C GLY A 269 19.92 1.91 -13.11
N VAL A 270 19.31 3.07 -13.35
CA VAL A 270 19.33 3.75 -14.67
C VAL A 270 20.74 4.21 -15.00
N ARG A 271 21.47 4.76 -14.01
CA ARG A 271 22.89 5.10 -14.18
C ARG A 271 23.73 3.88 -14.56
N LYS A 272 23.49 2.74 -13.91
CA LYS A 272 24.18 1.49 -14.25
C LYS A 272 23.85 1.05 -15.68
N PHE A 273 22.57 1.03 -16.07
CA PHE A 273 22.14 0.68 -17.42
C PHE A 273 22.84 1.53 -18.50
N TRP A 274 22.90 2.85 -18.33
CA TRP A 274 23.60 3.72 -19.28
C TRP A 274 25.11 3.51 -19.31
N GLY A 275 25.72 3.16 -18.17
CA GLY A 275 27.13 2.73 -18.11
C GLY A 275 27.35 1.41 -18.86
N ASP A 276 26.51 0.41 -18.61
CA ASP A 276 26.57 -0.91 -19.25
C ASP A 276 26.37 -0.78 -20.78
N LEU A 277 25.46 0.10 -21.26
CA LEU A 277 25.30 0.40 -22.69
C LEU A 277 26.53 1.08 -23.30
N GLN A 278 27.13 2.03 -22.59
CA GLN A 278 28.32 2.73 -23.07
C GLN A 278 29.54 1.81 -23.15
N GLU A 279 29.73 0.93 -22.17
CA GLU A 279 30.86 -0.02 -22.10
C GLU A 279 30.71 -1.17 -23.11
N ASN A 280 29.52 -1.76 -23.24
CA ASN A 280 29.31 -2.97 -24.04
C ASN A 280 28.84 -2.71 -25.48
N GLU A 281 28.03 -1.67 -25.71
CA GLU A 281 27.45 -1.36 -27.03
C GLU A 281 28.01 -0.06 -27.64
N GLY A 282 28.81 0.72 -26.91
CA GLY A 282 29.33 2.01 -27.36
C GLY A 282 28.29 3.12 -27.48
N ILE A 283 27.06 2.88 -27.00
CA ILE A 283 25.93 3.82 -27.10
C ILE A 283 26.08 4.88 -26.02
N GLN A 284 26.15 6.16 -26.41
CA GLN A 284 26.15 7.28 -25.48
C GLN A 284 24.73 7.72 -25.12
N MET A 285 24.55 8.18 -23.89
CA MET A 285 23.28 8.74 -23.42
C MET A 285 22.92 10.03 -24.20
N PRO A 286 21.75 10.10 -24.85
CA PRO A 286 21.32 11.29 -25.58
C PRO A 286 21.23 12.55 -24.72
N ALA A 287 21.31 13.74 -25.32
CA ALA A 287 21.14 15.00 -24.59
C ALA A 287 19.66 15.31 -24.27
N SER A 288 18.72 14.78 -25.06
CA SER A 288 17.28 14.97 -24.86
C SER A 288 16.71 13.94 -23.89
N ILE A 289 15.99 14.40 -22.87
CA ILE A 289 15.27 13.52 -21.93
C ILE A 289 14.26 12.63 -22.68
N HIS A 290 13.60 13.13 -23.73
CA HIS A 290 12.67 12.32 -24.51
C HIS A 290 13.36 11.20 -25.32
N GLU A 291 14.60 11.42 -25.75
CA GLU A 291 15.39 10.39 -26.44
C GLU A 291 15.95 9.37 -25.44
N GLN A 292 16.39 9.82 -24.26
CA GLN A 292 16.76 8.94 -23.14
C GLN A 292 15.58 8.03 -22.76
N GLU A 293 14.41 8.59 -22.48
CA GLU A 293 13.20 7.85 -22.11
C GLU A 293 12.73 6.87 -23.20
N ALA A 294 12.96 7.19 -24.49
CA ALA A 294 12.63 6.29 -25.59
C ALA A 294 13.55 5.06 -25.62
N VAL A 295 14.86 5.25 -25.45
CA VAL A 295 15.84 4.14 -25.37
C VAL A 295 15.62 3.30 -24.11
N GLU A 296 15.37 3.95 -22.97
CA GLU A 296 15.02 3.27 -21.71
C GLU A 296 13.77 2.39 -21.89
N ALA A 297 12.69 2.93 -22.48
CA ALA A 297 11.47 2.18 -22.74
C ALA A 297 11.65 1.04 -23.76
N GLU A 298 12.43 1.23 -24.82
CA GLU A 298 12.78 0.19 -25.81
C GLU A 298 13.52 -0.98 -25.14
N ARG A 299 14.45 -0.67 -24.22
CA ARG A 299 15.18 -1.68 -23.42
C ARG A 299 14.39 -2.20 -22.21
N GLY A 300 13.09 -1.87 -22.11
CA GLY A 300 12.17 -2.42 -21.12
C GLY A 300 12.26 -1.80 -19.73
N ILE A 301 12.93 -0.66 -19.58
CA ILE A 301 13.01 0.08 -18.32
C ILE A 301 11.65 0.75 -18.05
N PRO A 302 11.05 0.54 -16.87
CA PRO A 302 9.82 1.22 -16.48
C PRO A 302 10.08 2.69 -16.17
N SER A 303 9.07 3.55 -16.32
CA SER A 303 9.24 4.99 -16.07
C SER A 303 9.62 5.31 -14.62
N ASP A 304 10.24 6.49 -14.38
CA ASP A 304 10.61 6.91 -13.03
C ASP A 304 9.39 6.88 -12.06
N PRO A 305 9.48 6.21 -10.90
CA PRO A 305 8.44 6.22 -9.86
C PRO A 305 8.17 7.62 -9.24
N ASN A 306 8.81 8.68 -9.72
CA ASN A 306 8.54 10.07 -9.40
C ASN A 306 7.75 10.82 -10.49
N LYS A 307 7.66 10.31 -11.73
CA LYS A 307 7.17 11.05 -12.92
C LYS A 307 5.76 11.66 -12.79
N TRP A 308 4.90 11.07 -11.96
CA TRP A 308 3.60 11.63 -11.59
C TRP A 308 3.68 13.05 -10.99
N GLN A 309 4.80 13.41 -10.38
CA GLN A 309 5.02 14.73 -9.78
C GLN A 309 5.09 15.84 -10.81
N ASP A 310 5.43 15.55 -12.06
CA ASP A 310 5.50 16.54 -13.15
C ASP A 310 4.09 16.94 -13.62
N GLY A 311 3.16 15.97 -13.63
CA GLY A 311 1.74 16.23 -13.89
C GLY A 311 1.12 17.02 -12.74
N TRP A 312 1.37 16.60 -11.50
CA TRP A 312 0.92 17.31 -10.30
C TRP A 312 1.48 18.76 -10.21
N GLY A 313 2.77 18.94 -10.51
CA GLY A 313 3.43 20.24 -10.54
C GLY A 313 2.85 21.16 -11.61
N ARG A 314 2.62 20.64 -12.82
CA ARG A 314 1.94 21.38 -13.90
C ARG A 314 0.52 21.78 -13.49
N TRP A 315 -0.28 20.86 -12.93
CA TRP A 315 -1.62 21.19 -12.43
C TRP A 315 -1.57 22.32 -11.38
N LYS A 316 -0.63 22.25 -10.43
CA LYS A 316 -0.49 23.26 -9.38
C LYS A 316 -0.13 24.64 -9.95
N ASN A 317 0.72 24.70 -10.97
CA ASN A 317 1.06 25.96 -11.64
C ASN A 317 -0.14 26.58 -12.37
N VAL A 318 -1.01 25.76 -12.98
CA VAL A 318 -2.26 26.25 -13.58
C VAL A 318 -3.22 26.76 -12.52
N ALA A 319 -3.44 25.99 -11.44
CA ALA A 319 -4.29 26.41 -10.33
C ALA A 319 -3.79 27.73 -9.70
N LEU A 320 -2.46 27.90 -9.58
CA LEU A 320 -1.85 29.13 -9.10
C LEU A 320 -2.11 30.30 -10.07
N GLY A 321 -1.80 30.15 -11.36
CA GLY A 321 -2.03 31.20 -12.36
C GLY A 321 -3.52 31.52 -12.62
N GLN A 322 -4.43 30.59 -12.36
CA GLN A 322 -5.86 30.88 -12.34
C GLN A 322 -6.28 31.69 -11.08
N SER A 323 -5.61 31.48 -9.95
CA SER A 323 -5.87 32.21 -8.69
C SER A 323 -5.16 33.56 -8.58
N ASP A 324 -4.00 33.71 -9.22
CA ASP A 324 -3.22 34.94 -9.34
C ASP A 324 -2.86 35.16 -10.83
N PRO A 325 -3.78 35.76 -11.62
CA PRO A 325 -3.61 35.86 -13.07
C PRO A 325 -2.49 36.77 -13.57
N ASP A 326 -1.97 37.62 -12.69
CA ASP A 326 -0.95 38.64 -13.01
C ASP A 326 0.47 38.22 -12.54
N ALA A 327 0.60 37.14 -11.76
CA ALA A 327 1.90 36.53 -11.41
C ALA A 327 2.62 35.89 -12.61
N MET A 328 3.94 36.03 -12.65
CA MET A 328 4.81 35.41 -13.68
C MET A 328 4.97 33.90 -13.43
N HIS A 329 4.68 33.11 -14.46
CA HIS A 329 4.84 31.65 -14.44
C HIS A 329 5.42 31.15 -15.76
N TYR A 330 6.28 30.14 -15.66
CA TYR A 330 6.75 29.35 -16.80
C TYR A 330 5.73 28.24 -17.11
N TRP A 331 5.39 28.09 -18.38
CA TRP A 331 4.38 27.16 -18.89
C TRP A 331 5.06 26.09 -19.78
N PRO A 332 5.44 24.91 -19.24
CA PRO A 332 6.26 23.94 -19.97
C PRO A 332 5.63 23.43 -21.27
N SER A 333 4.30 23.31 -21.33
CA SER A 333 3.56 22.82 -22.52
C SER A 333 3.61 23.77 -23.73
N ILE A 334 4.01 25.02 -23.53
CA ILE A 334 4.19 26.03 -24.61
C ILE A 334 5.54 26.75 -24.53
N MET A 335 6.40 26.36 -23.58
CA MET A 335 7.77 26.87 -23.35
C MET A 335 7.90 28.40 -23.23
N VAL A 336 6.90 29.09 -22.63
CA VAL A 336 6.98 30.55 -22.37
C VAL A 336 6.81 30.90 -20.90
N GLU A 337 7.42 32.01 -20.48
CA GLU A 337 7.18 32.63 -19.17
C GLU A 337 6.31 33.88 -19.32
N LYS A 338 5.06 33.83 -18.84
CA LYS A 338 4.07 34.92 -18.94
C LYS A 338 3.02 34.81 -17.83
N PRO A 339 2.34 35.91 -17.43
CA PRO A 339 1.18 35.81 -16.56
C PRO A 339 0.01 35.14 -17.26
N TRP A 340 -0.81 34.39 -16.52
CA TRP A 340 -1.98 33.69 -17.07
C TRP A 340 -2.93 34.62 -17.82
N ARG A 341 -3.12 35.85 -17.32
CA ARG A 341 -3.94 36.89 -17.96
C ARG A 341 -3.43 37.31 -19.35
N LYS A 342 -2.13 37.18 -19.62
CA LYS A 342 -1.48 37.55 -20.89
C LYS A 342 -1.40 36.40 -21.91
N LEU A 343 -1.83 35.20 -21.54
CA LEU A 343 -1.92 34.07 -22.47
C LEU A 343 -3.15 34.20 -23.38
N SER A 344 -2.98 33.83 -24.66
CA SER A 344 -4.10 33.68 -25.60
C SER A 344 -5.01 32.52 -25.20
N SER A 345 -6.25 32.51 -25.69
CA SER A 345 -7.19 31.41 -25.42
C SER A 345 -6.66 30.05 -25.90
N GLN A 346 -5.96 30.02 -27.04
CA GLN A 346 -5.31 28.81 -27.54
C GLN A 346 -4.18 28.32 -26.63
N ALA A 347 -3.34 29.24 -26.13
CA ALA A 347 -2.27 28.91 -25.19
C ALA A 347 -2.83 28.34 -23.87
N LYS A 348 -3.91 28.93 -23.33
CA LYS A 348 -4.61 28.41 -22.15
C LYS A 348 -5.17 27.01 -22.38
N HIS A 349 -5.84 26.78 -23.50
CA HIS A 349 -6.38 25.47 -23.86
C HIS A 349 -5.31 24.38 -23.94
N ILE A 350 -4.15 24.66 -24.58
CA ILE A 350 -3.01 23.73 -24.63
C ILE A 350 -2.48 23.41 -23.23
N ILE A 351 -2.39 24.42 -22.36
CA ILE A 351 -1.96 24.23 -20.96
C ILE A 351 -2.99 23.38 -20.18
N GLU A 352 -4.28 23.66 -20.33
CA GLU A 352 -5.37 22.96 -19.63
C GLU A 352 -5.49 21.50 -20.07
N GLU A 353 -5.42 21.20 -21.38
CA GLU A 353 -5.37 19.80 -21.85
C GLU A 353 -4.14 19.07 -21.32
N SER A 354 -2.97 19.73 -21.19
CA SER A 354 -1.75 19.11 -20.66
C SER A 354 -1.81 18.70 -19.19
N ILE A 355 -2.83 19.15 -18.44
CA ILE A 355 -3.04 18.82 -17.02
C ILE A 355 -4.36 18.08 -16.75
N LYS A 356 -5.16 17.81 -17.79
CA LYS A 356 -6.51 17.24 -17.69
C LYS A 356 -6.59 15.99 -16.82
N TYR A 357 -5.60 15.11 -16.94
CA TYR A 357 -5.51 13.84 -16.22
C TYR A 357 -4.72 13.91 -14.90
N ALA A 358 -4.28 15.10 -14.48
CA ALA A 358 -3.49 15.32 -13.27
C ALA A 358 -4.30 15.91 -12.09
N ALA A 359 -5.57 16.25 -12.32
CA ALA A 359 -6.40 16.97 -11.36
C ALA A 359 -6.68 16.17 -10.06
N PRO A 360 -6.56 16.78 -8.86
CA PRO A 360 -6.87 16.13 -7.59
C PRO A 360 -8.26 15.52 -7.52
N VAL A 361 -8.33 14.29 -7.00
CA VAL A 361 -9.58 13.56 -6.74
C VAL A 361 -10.48 14.25 -5.70
N SER A 362 -9.95 15.18 -4.90
CA SER A 362 -10.76 16.04 -4.03
C SER A 362 -10.05 17.35 -3.66
N ARG A 363 -10.81 18.27 -3.03
CA ARG A 363 -10.28 19.51 -2.43
C ARG A 363 -9.33 19.27 -1.25
N TYR A 364 -9.32 18.08 -0.64
CA TYR A 364 -8.34 17.73 0.39
C TYR A 364 -6.98 17.40 -0.26
N ALA A 365 -6.97 16.59 -1.33
CA ALA A 365 -5.81 16.35 -2.18
C ALA A 365 -5.17 17.61 -2.77
N THR A 366 -5.89 18.72 -2.97
CA THR A 366 -5.27 19.99 -3.45
C THR A 366 -4.31 20.62 -2.43
N THR A 367 -4.36 20.23 -1.15
CA THR A 367 -3.69 20.97 -0.07
C THR A 367 -2.18 20.75 -0.03
N ASN A 368 -1.72 19.51 -0.24
CA ASN A 368 -0.30 19.20 -0.35
C ASN A 368 -0.07 17.89 -1.15
N LYS A 369 1.17 17.69 -1.60
CA LYS A 369 1.59 16.54 -2.42
C LYS A 369 1.35 15.16 -1.76
N MET A 370 1.38 15.09 -0.43
CA MET A 370 1.21 13.84 0.32
C MET A 370 -0.27 13.45 0.43
N GLU A 371 -1.19 14.42 0.61
CA GLU A 371 -2.63 14.14 0.54
C GLU A 371 -3.06 13.75 -0.87
N TYR A 372 -2.54 14.43 -1.90
CA TYR A 372 -2.79 14.06 -3.30
C TYR A 372 -2.46 12.59 -3.57
N TYR A 373 -1.30 12.14 -3.11
CA TYR A 373 -0.87 10.76 -3.25
C TYR A 373 -1.76 9.78 -2.49
N ALA A 374 -2.08 10.08 -1.23
CA ALA A 374 -2.83 9.19 -0.35
C ALA A 374 -4.31 9.06 -0.75
N GLU A 375 -4.95 10.16 -1.14
CA GLU A 375 -6.30 10.08 -1.70
C GLU A 375 -6.30 9.36 -3.05
N ALA A 376 -5.39 9.68 -3.98
CA ALA A 376 -5.32 8.98 -5.26
C ALA A 376 -5.10 7.47 -5.07
N TYR A 377 -4.26 7.06 -4.11
CA TYR A 377 -4.07 5.65 -3.76
C TYR A 377 -5.36 5.01 -3.22
N THR A 378 -6.10 5.74 -2.40
CA THR A 378 -7.39 5.28 -1.87
C THR A 378 -8.42 5.07 -2.97
N TRP A 379 -8.56 6.03 -3.88
CA TRP A 379 -9.47 5.93 -5.01
C TRP A 379 -9.07 4.80 -5.97
N TYR A 380 -7.76 4.61 -6.20
CA TYR A 380 -7.22 3.51 -6.99
C TYR A 380 -7.56 2.14 -6.37
N GLN A 381 -7.30 1.97 -5.08
CA GLN A 381 -7.59 0.74 -4.35
C GLN A 381 -9.09 0.42 -4.23
N LEU A 382 -9.96 1.43 -4.36
CA LEU A 382 -11.42 1.27 -4.41
C LEU A 382 -11.96 1.09 -5.84
N GLY A 383 -11.11 1.10 -6.88
CA GLY A 383 -11.53 1.02 -8.28
C GLY A 383 -12.30 2.25 -8.78
N ALA A 384 -12.18 3.38 -8.08
CA ALA A 384 -12.89 4.63 -8.38
C ALA A 384 -12.00 5.70 -9.05
N LEU A 385 -10.68 5.49 -9.09
CA LEU A 385 -9.77 6.38 -9.83
C LEU A 385 -9.94 6.16 -11.34
N PRO A 386 -10.13 7.21 -12.15
CA PRO A 386 -10.20 7.08 -13.61
C PRO A 386 -8.94 6.44 -14.19
N GLY A 387 -9.10 5.55 -15.18
CA GLY A 387 -7.99 4.81 -15.79
C GLY A 387 -7.04 5.68 -16.61
N ASP A 388 -7.49 6.86 -17.04
CA ASP A 388 -6.69 7.88 -17.73
C ASP A 388 -5.93 8.82 -16.77
N HIS A 389 -6.25 8.81 -15.47
CA HIS A 389 -5.63 9.68 -14.48
C HIS A 389 -4.18 9.27 -14.19
N ILE A 390 -3.23 10.23 -14.17
CA ILE A 390 -1.78 9.96 -14.09
C ILE A 390 -1.35 9.07 -12.91
N MET A 391 -2.12 9.11 -11.81
CA MET A 391 -1.83 8.29 -10.63
C MET A 391 -2.18 6.81 -10.84
N HIS A 392 -3.09 6.46 -11.75
CA HIS A 392 -3.41 5.07 -12.08
C HIS A 392 -2.19 4.39 -12.71
N ASP A 393 -1.68 4.96 -13.81
CA ASP A 393 -0.43 4.53 -14.47
C ASP A 393 0.74 4.44 -13.49
N HIS A 394 0.86 5.42 -12.59
CA HIS A 394 1.88 5.44 -11.55
C HIS A 394 1.77 4.24 -10.60
N PHE A 395 0.58 3.92 -10.08
CA PHE A 395 0.42 2.79 -9.16
C PHE A 395 0.70 1.43 -9.84
N ASP A 396 0.33 1.27 -11.11
CA ASP A 396 0.72 0.12 -11.94
C ASP A 396 2.24 0.08 -12.20
N ASN A 397 2.86 1.25 -12.36
CA ASN A 397 4.30 1.37 -12.58
C ASN A 397 5.14 1.02 -11.34
N LEU A 398 4.65 1.28 -10.11
CA LEU A 398 5.34 0.90 -8.88
C LEU A 398 5.69 -0.58 -8.80
N LYS A 399 4.90 -1.47 -9.42
CA LYS A 399 5.22 -2.90 -9.47
C LYS A 399 6.34 -3.17 -10.49
N ARG A 400 6.24 -2.59 -11.68
CA ARG A 400 7.24 -2.69 -12.75
C ARG A 400 8.63 -2.29 -12.26
N VAL A 401 8.75 -1.11 -11.65
CA VAL A 401 10.01 -0.58 -11.09
C VAL A 401 10.62 -1.54 -10.06
N LYS A 402 9.81 -2.13 -9.17
CA LYS A 402 10.31 -3.10 -8.18
C LYS A 402 10.80 -4.41 -8.78
N GLN A 403 10.27 -4.82 -9.93
CA GLN A 403 10.66 -6.06 -10.61
C GLN A 403 11.87 -5.85 -11.53
N TRP A 404 12.07 -4.64 -12.05
CA TRP A 404 13.25 -4.28 -12.83
C TRP A 404 14.50 -4.05 -11.96
N LEU A 405 14.33 -3.68 -10.69
CA LEU A 405 15.41 -3.56 -9.70
C LEU A 405 15.81 -4.87 -9.01
N GLN A 406 15.32 -6.03 -9.50
CA GLN A 406 15.59 -7.37 -8.98
C GLN A 406 16.35 -8.22 -10.00
#